data_AF-A0A127FED7-F1
#
_entry.id   AF-A0A127FED7-F1
#
_cell.length_a   1.000
_cell.length_b   1.000
_cell.length_c   1.000
_cell.angle_alpha   90.00
_cell.angle_beta   90.00
_cell.angle_gamma   90.00
#
_symmetry.space_group_name_H-M   'P 1'
#
loop_
_entity.id
_entity.type
_entity.pdbx_description
1 polymer ?
#
loop_
_entity_poly.entity_id
_entity_poly.type
_entity_poly.pdbx_seq_one_letter_code
_entity_poly.pdbx_strand_id
1 'polypeptide(L)' 'MDKRIIRYTSLEEMKAADKRAWQRLPPGERIRAVMEITTSVYAMKGHVLDVPRLQKTLVRIQRPSR' A
#
# COMPACT_ATOMS: atom_id res chain seq x y z
N MET A 1 5.38 -14.57 -14.27
CA MET A 1 5.30 -15.13 -12.90
C MET A 1 6.48 -16.05 -12.71
N ASP A 2 7.54 -15.57 -12.04
CA ASP A 2 8.69 -16.41 -11.69
C ASP A 2 8.27 -17.29 -10.49
N LYS A 3 8.08 -18.60 -10.72
CA LYS A 3 7.53 -19.53 -9.72
C LYS A 3 8.63 -20.18 -8.88
N ARG A 4 9.59 -19.40 -8.40
CA ARG A 4 10.66 -19.92 -7.53
C ARG A 4 10.15 -20.13 -6.11
N ILE A 5 10.36 -21.34 -5.60
CA ILE A 5 10.13 -21.67 -4.20
C ILE A 5 11.42 -21.33 -3.45
N ILE A 6 11.37 -20.32 -2.57
CA ILE A 6 12.50 -19.91 -1.73
C ILE A 6 12.26 -20.45 -0.32
N ARG A 7 13.28 -21.09 0.25
CA ARG A 7 13.28 -21.53 1.65
C ARG A 7 14.06 -20.51 2.49
N TYR A 8 13.46 -20.08 3.60
CA TYR A 8 14.09 -19.21 4.59
C TYR A 8 14.37 -19.98 5.87
N THR A 9 15.43 -19.58 6.58
CA THR A 9 15.85 -20.19 7.84
C THR A 9 15.06 -19.65 9.03
N SER A 10 14.43 -18.47 8.90
CA SER A 10 13.61 -17.85 9.94
C SER A 10 12.51 -16.95 9.37
N LEU A 11 11.51 -16.64 10.21
CA LEU A 11 10.45 -15.70 9.89
C LEU A 11 10.99 -14.28 9.63
N GLU A 12 12.01 -13.87 10.38
CA GLU A 12 12.61 -12.54 10.23
C GLU A 12 13.38 -12.40 8.91
N GLU A 13 14.06 -13.46 8.48
CA GLU A 13 14.70 -13.52 7.16
C GLU A 13 13.67 -13.37 6.03
N MET A 14 12.56 -14.10 6.12
CA MET A 14 11.46 -14.03 5.16
C MET A 14 10.88 -12.60 5.09
N LYS A 15 10.54 -12.00 6.24
CA LYS A 15 10.01 -10.62 6.29
C LYS A 15 11.00 -9.60 5.73
N ALA A 16 12.29 -9.75 6.01
CA ALA A 16 13.32 -8.87 5.48
C ALA A 16 13.45 -9.01 3.95
N ALA A 17 13.35 -10.23 3.41
CA ALA A 17 13.34 -10.50 1.98
C ALA A 17 12.11 -9.87 1.30
N ASP A 18 10.92 -10.06 1.87
CA ASP A 18 9.68 -9.45 1.38
C ASP A 18 9.79 -7.92 1.40
N LYS A 19 10.26 -7.33 2.50
CA LYS A 19 10.46 -5.88 2.61
C LYS A 19 11.39 -5.35 1.51
N ARG A 20 12.49 -6.04 1.23
CA ARG A 20 13.40 -5.67 0.14
C ARG A 20 12.72 -5.78 -1.22
N ALA A 21 11.93 -6.82 -1.46
CA ALA A 21 11.16 -6.96 -2.70
C ALA A 21 10.19 -5.78 -2.89
N TRP A 22 9.45 -5.40 -1.84
CA TRP A 22 8.58 -4.23 -1.84
C TRP A 22 9.33 -2.92 -2.10
N GLN A 23 10.51 -2.74 -1.51
CA GLN A 23 11.34 -1.53 -1.73
C GLN A 23 11.85 -1.40 -3.17
N ARG A 24 12.04 -2.51 -3.89
CA ARG A 24 12.48 -2.48 -5.29
C ARG A 24 11.37 -2.03 -6.25
N LEU A 25 10.10 -2.09 -5.83
CA LEU A 25 8.99 -1.68 -6.68
C LEU A 25 8.93 -0.15 -6.82
N PRO A 26 8.67 0.37 -8.03
CA PRO A 26 8.35 1.77 -8.24
C PRO A 26 7.22 2.24 -7.32
N PRO A 27 7.21 3.51 -6.85
CA PRO A 27 6.16 4.03 -5.98
C PRO A 27 4.74 3.80 -6.51
N GLY A 28 4.52 3.97 -7.82
CA GLY A 28 3.21 3.76 -8.45
C GLY A 28 2.74 2.30 -8.37
N GLU A 29 3.64 1.34 -8.56
CA GLU A 29 3.33 -0.09 -8.45
C GLU A 29 3.00 -0.49 -7.01
N ARG A 30 3.73 0.08 -6.04
CA ARG A 30 3.42 -0.11 -4.61
C ARG A 30 2.02 0.40 -4.27
N ILE A 31 1.69 1.60 -4.71
CA ILE A 31 0.36 2.20 -4.47
C ILE A 31 -0.73 1.33 -5.11
N ARG A 32 -0.54 0.91 -6.36
CA ARG A 32 -1.49 0.03 -7.06
C ARG A 32 -1.73 -1.28 -6.31
N ALA A 33 -0.67 -1.95 -5.87
CA ALA A 33 -0.80 -3.21 -5.13
C ALA A 33 -1.52 -3.02 -3.78
N VAL A 34 -1.22 -1.93 -3.05
CA VAL A 34 -1.93 -1.60 -1.82
C VAL A 34 -3.41 -1.32 -2.08
N MET A 35 -3.73 -0.58 -3.15
CA MET A 35 -5.12 -0.31 -3.52
C MET A 35 -5.90 -1.58 -3.86
N GLU A 36 -5.29 -2.52 -4.59
CA GLU A 36 -5.92 -3.81 -4.94
C GLU A 36 -6.24 -4.64 -3.70
N ILE A 37 -5.27 -4.76 -2.77
CA ILE A 37 -5.46 -5.46 -1.50
C ILE A 37 -6.59 -4.80 -0.70
N THR A 38 -6.55 -3.47 -0.59
CA THR A 38 -7.54 -2.70 0.16
C THR A 38 -8.93 -2.91 -0.43
N THR A 39 -9.08 -2.77 -1.75
CA THR A 39 -10.35 -2.97 -2.46
C THR A 39 -10.91 -4.36 -2.22
N SER A 40 -10.07 -5.39 -2.33
CA SER A 40 -10.46 -6.78 -2.12
C SER A 40 -10.95 -7.04 -0.69
N VAL A 41 -10.26 -6.46 0.31
CA VAL A 41 -10.66 -6.57 1.72
C VAL A 41 -12.00 -5.87 1.98
N TYR A 42 -12.23 -4.70 1.40
CA TYR A 42 -13.50 -4.00 1.53
C TYR A 42 -14.65 -4.79 0.89
N ALA A 43 -14.43 -5.33 -0.31
CA ALA A 43 -15.38 -6.20 -0.99
C ALA A 43 -15.71 -7.45 -0.14
N MET A 44 -14.69 -8.11 0.44
CA MET A 44 -14.88 -9.26 1.32
C MET A 44 -15.73 -8.93 2.56
N LYS A 45 -15.64 -7.70 3.07
CA LYS A 45 -16.44 -7.24 4.20
C LYS A 45 -17.84 -6.74 3.82
N GLY A 46 -18.21 -6.79 2.54
CA GLY A 46 -19.48 -6.25 2.05
C GLY A 46 -19.60 -4.73 2.20
N HIS A 47 -18.48 -4.02 2.39
CA HIS A 47 -18.45 -2.57 2.48
C HIS A 47 -18.07 -1.96 1.12
N VAL A 48 -18.78 -0.92 0.72
CA VAL A 48 -18.33 -0.06 -0.39
C VAL A 48 -17.04 0.66 0.06
N LEU A 49 -16.11 0.90 -0.86
CA LEU A 49 -14.98 1.82 -0.70
C LEU A 49 -15.46 3.28 -0.60
N ASP A 50 -16.49 3.54 0.18
CA ASP A 50 -16.96 4.87 0.49
C ASP A 50 -16.52 5.19 1.91
N VAL A 51 -15.21 5.40 2.06
CA VAL A 51 -14.73 6.13 3.23
C VAL A 51 -15.38 7.50 3.10
N PRO A 52 -16.19 7.97 4.07
CA PRO A 52 -16.83 9.27 3.98
C PRO A 52 -15.75 10.25 3.58
N ARG A 53 -15.90 10.83 2.38
CA ARG A 53 -14.90 11.70 1.77
C ARG A 53 -14.51 12.67 2.87
N LEU A 54 -13.29 12.53 3.40
CA LEU A 54 -12.85 13.29 4.55
C LEU A 54 -12.96 14.74 4.12
N GLN A 55 -14.07 15.40 4.49
CA GLN A 55 -14.31 16.80 4.23
C GLN A 55 -13.37 17.52 5.19
N LYS A 56 -12.08 17.44 4.91
CA LYS A 56 -11.10 18.34 5.49
C LYS A 56 -11.64 19.70 5.13
N THR A 57 -11.97 20.49 6.15
CA THR A 57 -12.15 21.93 6.01
C THR A 57 -11.03 22.40 5.09
N LEU A 58 -11.36 23.08 4.00
CA LEU A 58 -10.38 23.64 3.07
C LEU A 58 -9.47 24.59 3.86
N VAL A 59 -8.35 24.09 4.39
CA VAL A 59 -7.35 24.94 5.04
C VAL A 59 -6.53 25.55 3.93
N ARG A 60 -6.75 26.84 3.68
CA ARG A 60 -5.91 27.64 2.79
C ARG A 60 -4.51 27.71 3.41
N ILE A 61 -3.58 26.91 2.88
CA ILE A 61 -2.15 27.05 3.22
C ILE A 61 -1.64 28.30 2.51
N GLN A 62 -1.37 29.35 3.28
CA GLN A 62 -0.81 30.59 2.74
C GLN A 62 0.67 30.35 2.41
N ARG A 63 1.07 30.59 1.16
CA ARG A 63 2.47 30.48 0.75
C ARG A 63 3.25 31.65 1.38
N PRO A 64 4.42 31.43 2.01
CA PRO A 64 5.25 32.53 2.49
C PRO A 64 5.66 33.42 1.31
N SER A 65 5.57 34.74 1.50
CA SER A 65 6.03 35.73 0.53
C SER A 65 7.53 35.60 0.33
N ARG A 66 7.96 35.70 -0.93
CA ARG A 66 9.37 35.64 -1.33
C ARG A 66 10.06 36.96 -1.07
#